data_AF-A0A536B608-F1
#
_entry.id   AF-A0A536B608-F1
#
_cell.length_a   1.000
_cell.length_b   1.000
_cell.length_c   1.000
_cell.angle_alpha   90.00
_cell.angle_beta   90.00
_cell.angle_gamma   90.00
#
_symmetry.space_group_name_H-M   'P 1'
#
loop_
_entity.id
_entity.type
_entity.pdbx_description
1 polymer ?
#
loop_
_entity_poly.entity_id
_entity_poly.type
_entity_poly.pdbx_seq_one_letter_code
_entity_poly.pdbx_strand_id
1 'polypeptide(L)' 'MKMHKSWLFAAALLAGAALAASPAAAQKKYDTGATDTEIKIGNTNPYSGPASAYGVIGKTITAYLNKINAEGGINGRKI' A
#
# COMPACT_ATOMS: atom_id res chain seq x y z
N MET A 1 -27.39 -47.77 -7.82
CA MET A 1 -26.81 -46.88 -6.78
C MET A 1 -25.45 -46.31 -7.25
N LYS A 2 -25.44 -45.40 -8.24
CA LYS A 2 -24.20 -44.75 -8.75
C LYS A 2 -24.26 -43.21 -8.69
N MET A 3 -25.44 -42.61 -8.48
CA MET A 3 -25.64 -41.15 -8.55
C MET A 3 -25.12 -40.38 -7.33
N HIS A 4 -25.09 -41.00 -6.14
CA HIS A 4 -24.65 -40.33 -4.90
C HIS A 4 -23.15 -40.02 -4.89
N LYS A 5 -22.34 -40.86 -5.55
CA LYS A 5 -20.88 -40.71 -5.60
C LYS A 5 -20.47 -39.57 -6.54
N SER A 6 -21.19 -39.38 -7.64
CA SER A 6 -20.96 -38.31 -8.62
C SER A 6 -21.22 -36.91 -8.04
N TRP A 7 -22.22 -36.79 -7.17
CA TRP A 7 -22.56 -35.52 -6.50
C TRP A 7 -21.53 -35.15 -5.43
N LEU A 8 -21.02 -36.15 -4.69
CA LEU A 8 -19.93 -35.95 -3.74
C LEU A 8 -18.64 -35.49 -4.44
N PHE A 9 -18.32 -36.05 -5.62
CA PHE A 9 -17.19 -35.61 -6.43
C PHE A 9 -17.35 -34.19 -6.96
N ALA A 10 -18.53 -33.83 -7.46
CA ALA A 10 -18.81 -32.47 -7.94
C ALA A 10 -18.72 -31.43 -6.81
N ALA A 11 -19.26 -31.74 -5.63
CA ALA A 11 -19.17 -30.89 -4.45
C ALA A 11 -17.71 -30.71 -3.97
N ALA A 12 -16.90 -31.77 -4.01
CA ALA A 12 -15.48 -31.71 -3.67
C ALA A 12 -14.67 -30.86 -4.67
N LEU A 13 -14.99 -30.94 -5.97
CA LEU A 13 -14.38 -30.11 -7.02
C LEU A 13 -14.72 -28.63 -6.86
N LEU A 14 -15.99 -28.30 -6.58
CA LEU A 14 -16.44 -26.93 -6.30
C LEU A 14 -15.80 -26.36 -5.03
N ALA A 15 -15.70 -27.16 -3.96
CA ALA A 15 -15.02 -26.75 -2.73
C ALA A 15 -13.52 -26.53 -2.96
N GLY A 16 -12.86 -27.41 -3.74
CA GLY A 16 -11.45 -27.27 -4.11
C GLY A 16 -11.17 -26.04 -4.97
N ALA A 17 -12.06 -25.70 -5.91
CA ALA A 17 -11.94 -24.50 -6.72
C ALA A 17 -12.15 -23.21 -5.90
N ALA A 18 -13.06 -23.21 -4.93
CA ALA A 18 -13.26 -22.09 -4.01
C ALA A 18 -12.04 -21.86 -3.09
N LEU A 19 -11.37 -22.93 -2.66
CA LEU A 19 -10.13 -22.88 -1.88
C LEU A 19 -8.92 -22.42 -2.73
N ALA A 20 -8.90 -22.75 -4.02
CA ALA A 20 -7.84 -22.32 -4.94
C ALA A 20 -7.99 -20.86 -5.41
N ALA A 21 -9.16 -20.23 -5.20
CA ALA A 21 -9.44 -18.85 -5.61
C ALA A 21 -8.89 -17.77 -4.66
N SER A 22 -8.15 -18.13 -3.60
CA SER A 22 -7.51 -17.17 -2.69
C SER A 22 -5.99 -17.32 -2.72
N PRO A 23 -5.30 -16.37 -3.38
CA PRO A 23 -4.72 -15.26 -2.61
C PRO A 23 -4.88 -13.89 -3.28
N ALA A 24 -6.03 -13.58 -3.91
CA ALA A 24 -6.29 -12.18 -4.31
C ALA A 24 -6.34 -11.23 -3.10
N ALA A 25 -6.70 -11.75 -1.92
CA ALA A 25 -6.70 -11.01 -0.66
C ALA A 25 -5.32 -10.89 0.03
N ALA A 26 -4.28 -11.56 -0.46
CA ALA A 26 -2.93 -11.49 0.11
C ALA A 26 -1.97 -10.62 -0.71
N GLN A 27 -2.41 -10.11 -1.86
CA GLN A 27 -1.63 -9.18 -2.63
C GLN A 27 -1.58 -7.84 -1.88
N LYS A 28 -0.38 -7.34 -1.60
CA LYS A 28 -0.22 -6.06 -0.90
C LYS A 28 -0.95 -4.98 -1.70
N LYS A 29 -1.94 -4.34 -1.07
CA LYS A 29 -2.65 -3.20 -1.67
C LYS A 29 -1.71 -2.04 -2.01
N TYR A 30 -0.59 -1.94 -1.27
CA TYR A 30 0.39 -0.88 -1.37
C TYR A 30 1.83 -1.42 -1.31
N ASP A 31 2.74 -0.70 -1.95
CA ASP A 31 4.17 -0.88 -1.77
C ASP A 31 4.64 -0.40 -0.38
N THR A 32 5.90 -0.70 -0.05
CA THR A 32 6.53 -0.23 1.19
C THR A 32 6.43 1.29 1.29
N GLY A 33 5.95 1.76 2.44
CA GLY A 33 5.81 3.19 2.72
C GLY A 33 4.41 3.75 2.45
N ALA A 34 3.47 2.98 1.90
CA ALA A 34 2.09 3.43 1.74
C ALA A 34 1.09 2.55 2.48
N THR A 35 0.05 3.18 3.03
CA THR A 35 -1.09 2.55 3.69
C THR A 35 -2.39 3.25 3.28
N ASP A 36 -3.51 2.81 3.83
CA ASP A 36 -4.81 3.47 3.67
C ASP A 36 -4.82 4.91 4.22
N THR A 37 -3.89 5.27 5.11
CA THR A 37 -3.88 6.55 5.83
C THR A 37 -2.58 7.34 5.72
N GLU A 38 -1.48 6.73 5.27
CA GLU A 38 -0.14 7.33 5.29
C GLU A 38 0.63 7.04 4.00
N ILE A 39 1.44 8.01 3.55
CA ILE A 39 2.40 7.90 2.46
C ILE A 39 3.76 8.43 2.95
N LYS A 40 4.70 7.53 3.23
CA LYS A 40 6.05 7.89 3.67
C LYS A 40 6.91 8.31 2.50
N ILE A 41 7.46 9.51 2.58
CA ILE A 41 8.39 10.05 1.58
C ILE A 41 9.78 10.19 2.18
N GLY A 42 10.73 9.43 1.63
CA GLY A 42 12.15 9.62 1.89
C GLY A 42 12.67 10.84 1.13
N ASN A 43 13.62 11.55 1.73
CA ASN A 43 14.23 12.72 1.12
C ASN A 43 15.73 12.74 1.38
N THR A 44 16.48 13.17 0.38
CA THR A 44 17.93 13.36 0.45
C THR A 44 18.27 14.77 0.00
N ASN A 45 18.82 15.57 0.91
CA ASN A 45 19.37 16.89 0.61
C ASN A 45 20.74 17.04 1.26
N PRO A 46 21.58 17.96 0.75
CA PRO A 46 22.82 18.33 1.43
C PRO A 46 22.47 19.18 2.66
N TYR A 47 22.26 18.52 3.80
CA TYR A 47 21.99 19.21 5.07
C TYR A 47 23.27 19.67 5.78
N SER A 48 24.44 19.24 5.30
CA SER A 48 25.76 19.56 5.85
C SER A 48 26.81 19.74 4.74
N GLY A 49 28.01 20.19 5.12
CA GLY A 49 29.13 20.40 4.19
C GLY A 49 29.01 21.67 3.33
N PRO A 50 29.86 21.82 2.30
CA PRO A 50 29.93 23.04 1.48
C PRO A 50 28.62 23.41 0.77
N ALA A 51 27.80 22.41 0.45
CA ALA A 51 26.50 22.57 -0.22
C ALA A 51 25.31 22.72 0.75
N SER A 52 25.55 22.86 2.06
CA SER A 52 24.52 22.88 3.10
C SER A 52 23.45 23.97 2.94
N ALA A 53 23.78 25.08 2.25
CA ALA A 53 22.84 26.13 1.92
C ALA A 53 21.60 25.61 1.16
N TYR A 54 21.77 24.59 0.30
CA TYR A 54 20.66 23.96 -0.42
C TYR A 54 19.77 23.07 0.46
N GLY A 55 20.18 22.76 1.69
CA GLY A 55 19.35 22.06 2.68
C GLY A 55 18.05 22.80 3.02
N VAL A 56 17.98 24.11 2.76
CA VAL A 56 16.74 24.89 2.86
C VAL A 56 15.65 24.36 1.93
N ILE A 57 16.01 23.81 0.76
CA ILE A 57 15.06 23.23 -0.19
C ILE A 57 14.29 22.08 0.47
N GLY A 58 14.99 21.17 1.14
CA GLY A 58 14.37 20.06 1.87
C GLY A 58 13.44 20.54 2.98
N LYS A 59 13.84 21.59 3.72
CA LYS A 59 12.99 22.20 4.76
C LYS A 59 11.72 22.83 4.17
N THR A 60 11.83 23.50 3.03
CA THR A 60 10.69 24.08 2.32
C THR A 60 9.75 22.99 1.80
N ILE A 61 10.28 21.89 1.26
CA ILE A 61 9.48 20.72 0.87
C ILE A 61 8.71 20.19 2.08
N THR A 62 9.36 19.96 3.23
CA THR A 62 8.67 19.52 4.46
C THR A 62 7.57 20.48 4.87
N ALA A 63 7.82 21.80 4.85
CA ALA A 63 6.81 22.80 5.19
C ALA A 63 5.58 22.73 4.26
N TYR A 64 5.81 22.51 2.97
CA TYR A 64 4.73 22.36 2.00
C TYR A 64 3.94 21.07 2.19
N LEU A 65 4.60 19.95 2.46
CA LEU A 65 3.93 18.68 2.78
C LEU A 65 3.11 18.79 4.08
N ASN A 66 3.61 19.54 5.07
CA ASN A 66 2.84 19.83 6.28
C ASN A 66 1.57 20.64 5.99
N LYS A 67 1.63 21.61 5.07
CA LYS A 67 0.44 22.33 4.59
C LYS A 67 -0.55 21.38 3.92
N ILE A 68 -0.08 20.50 3.02
CA ILE A 68 -0.93 19.49 2.37
C ILE A 68 -1.63 18.59 3.41
N ASN A 69 -0.89 18.15 4.43
CA ASN A 69 -1.45 17.36 5.51
C ASN A 69 -2.54 18.11 6.30
N ALA A 70 -2.32 19.41 6.57
CA ALA A 70 -3.32 20.25 7.21
C ALA A 70 -4.58 20.46 6.34
N GLU A 71 -4.43 20.37 5.02
CA GLU A 71 -5.51 20.48 4.03
C GLU A 71 -6.19 19.13 3.69
N GLY A 72 -5.88 18.07 4.42
CA GLY A 72 -6.53 16.76 4.28
C GLY A 72 -5.69 15.70 3.56
N GLY A 73 -4.44 16.00 3.23
CA GLY A 73 -3.50 15.05 2.62
C GLY A 73 -3.80 14.74 1.15
N ILE A 74 -3.22 13.66 0.64
CA ILE A 74 -3.44 13.20 -0.74
C ILE A 74 -4.42 12.03 -0.74
N ASN A 75 -5.61 12.26 -1.30
CA ASN A 75 -6.71 11.29 -1.27
C ASN A 75 -7.01 10.79 0.16
N GLY A 76 -7.00 11.70 1.14
CA GLY A 76 -7.21 11.38 2.55
C GLY A 76 -6.02 10.72 3.25
N ARG A 77 -4.86 10.62 2.61
CA ARG A 77 -3.63 10.04 3.19
C ARG A 77 -2.66 11.14 3.58
N LYS A 78 -2.18 11.08 4.81
CA LYS A 78 -1.14 11.98 5.32
C LYS A 78 0.21 11.61 4.72
N ILE A 79 1.01 12.60 4.35
CA ILE A 79 2.41 12.43 3.92
C ILE A 79 3.35 12.55 5.13
#